data_AF-A0A969ZBP7-F1
#
_entry.id   AF-A0A969ZBP7-F1
#
_cell.length_a   1.000
_cell.length_b   1.000
_cell.length_c   1.000
_cell.angle_alpha   90.00
_cell.angle_beta   90.00
_cell.angle_gamma   90.00
#
_symmetry.space_group_name_H-M   'P 1'
#
loop_
_entity.id
_entity.type
_entity.pdbx_description
1 polymer ?
#
loop_
_entity_poly.entity_id
_entity_poly.type
_entity_poly.pdbx_seq_one_letter_code
_entity_poly.pdbx_strand_id
1 'polypeptide(L)'
;MQENKVAKIQILRTLSLVWLAWFIGNLCANALFYLGAEFKTQLPVDLQSVTYHWGTLIYFLTVAIVGIASSHYFIKKWRLPVSRSPKKITPAFVVFSLIFFAAFVGLGIMAISEGEQLSLSGVFSGDFTYLISPLVLLIPTMIAYTLMWYGLFLQGLIRVFGDTAIGKILSVLVTSFVYSIYHFASINEIHSFSAMTEEILITFGISVVIGAYVLIFKSLIITFIANLALNFLIFSPVETFHTSPQNWIYSYTVALLPLIIYNFTRKKPGTDI
;
A
#
# COMPACT_ATOMS: atom_id res chain seq x y z
N MET A 1 -0.95 0.45 35.92
CA MET A 1 0.28 0.42 35.09
C MET A 1 0.42 -0.86 34.26
N GLN A 2 0.11 -2.04 34.81
CA GLN A 2 0.27 -3.33 34.13
C GLN A 2 -0.68 -3.55 32.94
N GLU A 3 -1.96 -3.16 33.06
CA GLU A 3 -2.95 -3.27 31.97
C GLU A 3 -2.55 -2.46 30.72
N ASN A 4 -1.98 -1.26 30.91
CA ASN A 4 -1.50 -0.43 29.81
C ASN A 4 -0.30 -1.09 29.09
N LYS A 5 0.58 -1.77 29.83
CA LYS A 5 1.70 -2.52 29.25
C LYS A 5 1.21 -3.73 28.44
N VAL A 6 0.22 -4.47 28.95
CA VAL A 6 -0.39 -5.62 28.25
C VAL A 6 -1.05 -5.16 26.94
N ALA A 7 -1.82 -4.08 26.97
CA ALA A 7 -2.47 -3.54 25.77
C ALA A 7 -1.45 -3.10 24.70
N LYS A 8 -0.35 -2.45 25.09
CA LYS A 8 0.72 -2.03 24.17
C LYS A 8 1.42 -3.22 23.51
N ILE A 9 1.72 -4.27 24.28
CA ILE A 9 2.32 -5.50 23.75
C ILE A 9 1.37 -6.18 22.78
N GLN A 10 0.07 -6.22 23.07
CA GLN A 10 -0.93 -6.76 22.15
C GLN A 10 -0.96 -6.00 20.84
N ILE A 11 -0.95 -4.66 20.87
CA ILE A 11 -0.90 -3.84 19.64
C ILE A 11 0.34 -4.18 18.83
N LEU A 12 1.52 -4.20 19.44
CA LEU A 12 2.77 -4.53 18.73
C LEU A 12 2.71 -5.92 18.10
N ARG A 13 2.27 -6.94 18.84
CA ARG A 13 2.12 -8.30 18.31
C ARG A 13 1.14 -8.36 17.15
N THR A 14 0.00 -7.68 17.26
CA THR A 14 -0.98 -7.63 16.16
C THR A 14 -0.40 -6.92 14.94
N LEU A 15 0.29 -5.78 15.11
CA LEU A 15 0.95 -5.10 14.00
C LEU A 15 2.01 -5.99 13.35
N SER A 16 2.83 -6.70 14.13
CA SER A 16 3.80 -7.66 13.58
C SER A 16 3.13 -8.79 12.80
N LEU A 17 1.99 -9.32 13.27
CA LEU A 17 1.25 -10.37 12.56
C LEU A 17 0.60 -9.85 11.27
N VAL A 18 0.03 -8.64 11.29
CA VAL A 18 -0.51 -7.99 10.09
C VAL A 18 0.61 -7.74 9.08
N TRP A 19 1.76 -7.25 9.53
CA TRP A 19 2.93 -7.06 8.68
C TRP A 19 3.40 -8.39 8.08
N LEU A 20 3.52 -9.43 8.89
CA LEU A 20 3.99 -10.74 8.44
C LEU A 20 3.03 -11.36 7.42
N ALA A 21 1.72 -11.28 7.66
CA ALA A 21 0.71 -11.74 6.71
C ALA A 21 0.77 -10.93 5.39
N TRP A 22 0.97 -9.62 5.48
CA TRP A 22 1.15 -8.75 4.32
C TRP A 22 2.41 -9.13 3.54
N PHE A 23 3.53 -9.31 4.22
CA PHE A 23 4.82 -9.68 3.64
C PHE A 23 4.76 -11.05 2.94
N ILE A 24 4.25 -12.09 3.62
CA ILE A 24 4.11 -13.43 3.05
C ILE A 24 3.19 -13.43 1.84
N GLY A 25 2.02 -12.77 1.94
CA GLY A 25 1.07 -12.72 0.84
C GLY A 25 1.66 -12.11 -0.44
N ASN A 26 2.42 -11.02 -0.31
CA ASN A 26 3.08 -10.41 -1.45
C ASN A 26 4.32 -11.18 -1.92
N LEU A 27 5.11 -11.77 -1.01
CA LEU A 27 6.23 -12.64 -1.40
C LEU A 27 5.73 -13.83 -2.24
N CYS A 28 4.64 -14.47 -1.80
CA CYS A 28 4.00 -15.55 -2.55
C CYS A 28 3.46 -15.08 -3.91
N ALA A 29 2.79 -13.92 -3.96
CA ALA A 29 2.29 -13.37 -5.21
C ALA A 29 3.43 -13.05 -6.19
N ASN A 30 4.47 -12.36 -5.73
CA ASN A 30 5.63 -11.99 -6.54
C ASN A 30 6.39 -13.23 -7.04
N ALA A 31 6.55 -14.26 -6.21
CA ALA A 31 7.15 -15.52 -6.65
C ALA A 31 6.33 -16.18 -7.77
N LEU A 32 5.00 -16.18 -7.68
CA LEU A 32 4.14 -16.73 -8.72
C LEU A 32 4.16 -15.87 -10.00
N PHE A 33 4.22 -14.54 -9.87
CA PHE A 33 4.38 -13.66 -11.03
C PHE A 33 5.71 -13.90 -11.73
N TYR A 34 6.81 -13.99 -10.97
CA TYR A 34 8.14 -14.29 -11.49
C TYR A 34 8.18 -15.64 -12.20
N LEU A 35 7.62 -16.69 -11.59
CA LEU A 35 7.52 -18.02 -12.23
C LEU A 35 6.67 -17.98 -13.50
N GLY A 36 5.54 -17.25 -13.48
CA GLY A 36 4.62 -17.13 -14.60
C GLY A 36 5.13 -16.26 -15.76
N ALA A 37 6.07 -15.35 -15.49
CA ALA A 37 6.69 -14.48 -16.48
C ALA A 37 7.97 -15.09 -17.07
N GLU A 38 8.94 -15.45 -16.24
CA GLU A 38 10.29 -15.83 -16.69
C GLU A 38 10.49 -17.34 -16.84
N PHE A 39 9.77 -18.14 -16.04
CA PHE A 39 9.93 -19.60 -16.00
C PHE A 39 8.75 -20.35 -16.62
N LYS A 40 7.86 -19.63 -17.33
CA LYS A 40 6.60 -20.20 -17.86
C LYS A 40 6.82 -21.47 -18.69
N THR A 41 7.80 -21.48 -19.58
CA THR A 41 8.10 -22.63 -20.45
C THR A 41 8.71 -23.82 -19.71
N GLN A 42 9.21 -23.59 -18.49
CA GLN A 42 9.80 -24.60 -17.61
C GLN A 42 8.75 -25.20 -16.65
N LEU A 43 7.56 -24.60 -16.56
CA LEU A 43 6.44 -25.12 -15.78
C LEU A 43 5.74 -26.26 -16.53
N PRO A 44 5.19 -27.26 -15.80
CA PRO A 44 4.21 -28.20 -16.34
C PRO A 44 3.10 -27.50 -17.12
N VAL A 45 2.65 -28.09 -18.24
CA VAL A 45 1.71 -27.48 -19.20
C VAL A 45 0.43 -26.95 -18.52
N ASP A 46 -0.08 -27.70 -17.56
CA ASP A 46 -1.25 -27.36 -16.74
C ASP A 46 -1.03 -26.13 -15.83
N LEU A 47 0.21 -25.89 -15.40
CA LEU A 47 0.56 -24.74 -14.55
C LEU A 47 0.87 -23.47 -15.36
N GLN A 48 1.28 -23.59 -16.63
CA GLN A 48 1.68 -22.44 -17.45
C GLN A 48 0.59 -21.37 -17.58
N SER A 49 -0.68 -21.78 -17.68
CA SER A 49 -1.82 -20.87 -17.80
C SER A 49 -2.40 -20.42 -16.45
N VAL A 50 -2.09 -21.12 -15.36
CA VAL A 50 -2.77 -20.94 -14.07
C VAL A 50 -1.91 -20.16 -13.06
N THR A 51 -0.58 -20.30 -13.11
CA THR A 51 0.35 -19.69 -12.15
C THR A 51 0.16 -18.19 -12.00
N TYR A 52 0.02 -17.45 -13.11
CA TYR A 52 -0.21 -16.00 -13.06
C TYR A 52 -1.53 -15.65 -12.34
N HIS A 53 -2.63 -16.35 -12.65
CA HIS A 53 -3.92 -16.12 -12.02
C HIS A 53 -3.91 -16.45 -10.52
N TRP A 54 -3.14 -17.46 -10.10
CA TRP A 54 -2.93 -17.75 -8.68
C TRP A 54 -2.15 -16.62 -7.99
N GLY A 55 -1.13 -16.05 -8.64
CA GLY A 55 -0.44 -14.85 -8.16
C GLY A 55 -1.41 -13.69 -7.96
N THR A 56 -2.25 -13.41 -8.95
CA THR A 56 -3.29 -12.36 -8.90
C THR A 56 -4.27 -12.61 -7.75
N LEU A 57 -4.74 -13.86 -7.59
CA LEU A 57 -5.65 -14.25 -6.51
C LEU A 57 -5.05 -13.99 -5.13
N ILE A 58 -3.83 -14.49 -4.89
CA ILE A 58 -3.14 -14.32 -3.61
C ILE A 58 -2.88 -12.83 -3.32
N TYR A 59 -2.45 -12.08 -4.33
CA TYR A 59 -2.22 -10.64 -4.21
C TYR A 59 -3.48 -9.91 -3.76
N PHE A 60 -4.59 -10.06 -4.50
CA PHE A 60 -5.82 -9.33 -4.20
C PHE A 60 -6.51 -9.80 -2.91
N LEU A 61 -6.39 -11.07 -2.54
CA LEU A 61 -6.82 -11.53 -1.22
C LEU A 61 -5.99 -10.88 -0.11
N THR A 62 -4.68 -10.76 -0.28
CA THR A 62 -3.79 -10.08 0.67
C THR A 62 -4.16 -8.59 0.79
N VAL A 63 -4.35 -7.91 -0.32
CA VAL A 63 -4.81 -6.50 -0.39
C VAL A 63 -6.14 -6.34 0.36
N ALA A 64 -7.14 -7.15 0.03
CA ALA A 64 -8.49 -7.03 0.58
C ALA A 64 -8.57 -7.41 2.07
N ILE A 65 -8.00 -8.55 2.45
CA ILE A 65 -8.14 -9.11 3.81
C ILE A 65 -7.17 -8.43 4.76
N VAL A 66 -5.88 -8.39 4.43
CA VAL A 66 -4.84 -7.87 5.32
C VAL A 66 -4.80 -6.35 5.24
N GLY A 67 -4.68 -5.81 4.03
CA GLY A 67 -4.52 -4.38 3.80
C GLY A 67 -5.74 -3.55 4.17
N ILE A 68 -6.95 -4.02 3.85
CA ILE A 68 -8.18 -3.25 4.01
C ILE A 68 -9.02 -3.74 5.20
N ALA A 69 -9.51 -4.98 5.18
CA ALA A 69 -10.48 -5.46 6.17
C ALA A 69 -9.89 -5.52 7.58
N SER A 70 -8.71 -6.13 7.73
CA SER A 70 -8.01 -6.24 9.01
C SER A 70 -7.59 -4.88 9.53
N SER A 71 -6.98 -4.03 8.68
CA SER A 71 -6.66 -2.65 9.01
C SER A 71 -7.86 -1.87 9.52
N HIS A 72 -8.97 -1.91 8.78
CA HIS A 72 -10.20 -1.24 9.17
C HIS A 72 -10.74 -1.77 10.51
N TYR A 73 -10.74 -3.11 10.72
CA TYR A 73 -11.17 -3.73 11.96
C TYR A 73 -10.36 -3.21 13.16
N PHE A 74 -9.03 -3.24 13.08
CA PHE A 74 -8.18 -2.81 14.21
C PHE A 74 -8.19 -1.30 14.43
N ILE A 75 -8.28 -0.49 13.37
CA ILE A 75 -8.51 0.96 13.47
C ILE A 75 -9.77 1.24 14.30
N LYS A 76 -10.87 0.53 14.04
CA LYS A 76 -12.11 0.67 14.81
C LYS A 76 -12.01 0.11 16.22
N LYS A 77 -11.49 -1.11 16.37
CA LYS A 77 -11.35 -1.81 17.66
C LYS A 77 -10.52 -1.00 18.65
N TRP A 78 -9.41 -0.43 18.19
CA TRP A 78 -8.52 0.38 19.03
C TRP A 78 -8.91 1.86 19.05
N ARG A 79 -9.97 2.27 18.34
CA ARG A 79 -10.42 3.66 18.24
C ARG A 79 -9.27 4.61 17.85
N LEU A 80 -8.51 4.22 16.83
CA LEU A 80 -7.37 5.02 16.36
C LEU A 80 -7.85 6.34 15.76
N PRO A 81 -7.13 7.46 15.97
CA PRO A 81 -7.54 8.79 15.52
C PRO A 81 -7.25 9.00 14.03
N VAL A 82 -7.92 8.21 13.18
CA VAL A 82 -7.81 8.29 11.72
C VAL A 82 -8.88 9.23 11.16
N SER A 83 -8.49 10.12 10.27
CA SER A 83 -9.41 10.97 9.52
C SER A 83 -9.13 10.90 8.02
N ARG A 84 -10.20 10.91 7.22
CA ARG A 84 -10.09 10.98 5.75
C ARG A 84 -9.60 12.37 5.31
N SER A 85 -10.13 13.41 5.93
CA SER A 85 -9.83 14.82 5.65
C SER A 85 -9.60 15.60 6.95
N PRO A 86 -8.95 16.77 6.91
CA PRO A 86 -8.89 17.65 8.07
C PRO A 86 -10.30 18.13 8.46
N LYS A 87 -10.48 18.51 9.73
CA LYS A 87 -11.73 19.09 10.24
C LYS A 87 -12.02 20.48 9.65
N LYS A 88 -10.97 21.23 9.29
CA LYS A 88 -11.05 22.55 8.67
C LYS A 88 -10.01 22.63 7.57
N ILE A 89 -10.41 23.11 6.40
CA ILE A 89 -9.50 23.39 5.28
C ILE A 89 -8.92 24.78 5.52
N THR A 90 -7.61 24.85 5.77
CA THR A 90 -6.89 26.11 5.98
C THR A 90 -6.04 26.43 4.74
N PRO A 91 -5.65 27.70 4.53
CA PRO A 91 -4.72 28.04 3.45
C PRO A 91 -3.41 27.24 3.52
N ALA A 92 -2.87 27.03 4.74
CA ALA A 92 -1.70 26.19 4.95
C ALA A 92 -1.93 24.75 4.47
N PHE A 93 -3.06 24.13 4.82
CA PHE A 93 -3.40 22.79 4.33
C PHE A 93 -3.41 22.74 2.79
N VAL A 94 -4.01 23.73 2.13
CA VAL A 94 -4.07 23.78 0.67
C VAL A 94 -2.67 23.89 0.06
N VAL A 95 -1.86 24.87 0.52
CA VAL A 95 -0.51 25.09 0.00
C VAL A 95 0.38 23.86 0.21
N PHE A 96 0.40 23.29 1.41
CA PHE A 96 1.19 22.09 1.69
C PHE A 96 0.67 20.85 0.95
N SER A 97 -0.65 20.71 0.72
CA SER A 97 -1.20 19.63 -0.11
C SER A 97 -0.72 19.73 -1.55
N LEU A 98 -0.69 20.95 -2.11
CA LEU A 98 -0.22 21.20 -3.47
C LEU A 98 1.28 20.94 -3.61
N ILE A 99 2.09 21.42 -2.67
CA ILE A 99 3.54 21.15 -2.65
C ILE A 99 3.80 19.65 -2.54
N PHE A 100 3.10 18.99 -1.62
CA PHE A 100 3.23 17.56 -1.40
C PHE A 100 2.84 16.75 -2.65
N PHE A 101 1.73 17.12 -3.30
CA PHE A 101 1.31 16.50 -4.55
C PHE A 101 2.33 16.74 -5.68
N ALA A 102 2.79 17.98 -5.85
CA ALA A 102 3.79 18.33 -6.86
C ALA A 102 5.12 17.60 -6.65
N ALA A 103 5.56 17.43 -5.40
CA ALA A 103 6.75 16.65 -5.08
C ALA A 103 6.61 15.18 -5.48
N PHE A 104 5.44 14.57 -5.24
CA PHE A 104 5.19 13.17 -5.61
C PHE A 104 5.07 12.98 -7.12
N VAL A 105 4.45 13.91 -7.83
CA VAL A 105 4.46 13.94 -9.30
C VAL A 105 5.89 14.09 -9.82
N GLY A 106 6.67 15.02 -9.26
CA GLY A 106 8.07 15.24 -9.61
C GLY A 106 8.93 13.98 -9.43
N LEU A 107 8.79 13.29 -8.29
CA LEU A 107 9.45 12.01 -8.04
C LEU A 107 9.06 10.95 -9.06
N GLY A 108 7.77 10.86 -9.42
CA GLY A 108 7.31 9.94 -10.45
C GLY A 108 7.91 10.24 -11.82
N ILE A 109 8.03 11.52 -12.19
CA ILE A 109 8.69 11.97 -13.43
C ILE A 109 10.19 11.61 -13.41
N MET A 110 10.87 11.83 -12.29
CA MET A 110 12.28 11.47 -12.15
C MET A 110 12.48 9.96 -12.32
N ALA A 111 11.66 9.15 -11.66
CA ALA A 111 11.74 7.70 -11.72
C ALA A 111 11.60 7.16 -13.16
N ILE A 112 10.63 7.67 -13.95
CA ILE A 112 10.46 7.24 -15.35
C ILE A 112 11.55 7.78 -16.29
N SER A 113 12.12 8.96 -15.96
CA SER A 113 13.17 9.58 -16.78
C SER A 113 14.52 8.89 -16.60
N GLU A 114 14.81 8.36 -15.41
CA GLU A 114 16.05 7.66 -15.11
C GLU A 114 15.97 6.17 -15.47
N GLY A 115 14.83 5.51 -15.19
CA GLY A 115 14.66 4.08 -15.45
C GLY A 115 14.32 3.76 -16.91
N GLU A 116 13.19 4.29 -17.39
CA GLU A 116 12.61 3.92 -18.69
C GLU A 116 13.02 4.87 -19.84
N GLN A 117 13.73 5.98 -19.53
CA GLN A 117 14.03 7.07 -20.47
C GLN A 117 12.78 7.62 -21.20
N LEU A 118 11.61 7.47 -20.59
CA LEU A 118 10.34 7.86 -21.20
C LEU A 118 10.02 9.32 -20.92
N SER A 119 9.57 10.02 -21.95
CA SER A 119 8.98 11.34 -21.76
C SER A 119 7.61 11.22 -21.08
N LEU A 120 7.19 12.26 -20.35
CA LEU A 120 5.85 12.32 -19.76
C LEU A 120 4.74 12.12 -20.79
N SER A 121 4.96 12.55 -22.04
CA SER A 121 4.00 12.33 -23.14
C SER A 121 3.82 10.84 -23.45
N GLY A 122 4.86 10.03 -23.29
CA GLY A 122 4.80 8.58 -23.47
C GLY A 122 3.81 7.92 -22.51
N VAL A 123 3.81 8.33 -21.24
CA VAL A 123 2.89 7.83 -20.20
C VAL A 123 1.42 8.06 -20.56
N PHE A 124 1.12 9.17 -21.25
CA PHE A 124 -0.26 9.56 -21.60
C PHE A 124 -0.63 9.32 -23.06
N SER A 125 0.26 8.71 -23.85
CA SER A 125 0.07 8.53 -25.30
C SER A 125 -0.77 7.32 -25.70
N GLY A 126 -1.01 6.40 -24.77
CA GLY A 126 -1.83 5.21 -25.00
C GLY A 126 -3.32 5.51 -25.11
N ASP A 127 -4.08 4.51 -25.57
CA ASP A 127 -5.54 4.60 -25.59
C ASP A 127 -6.14 4.62 -24.17
N PHE A 128 -7.45 4.88 -24.06
CA PHE A 128 -8.11 4.93 -22.76
C PHE A 128 -7.98 3.61 -21.97
N THR A 129 -7.94 2.47 -22.66
CA THR A 129 -7.75 1.15 -22.04
C THR A 129 -6.38 1.05 -21.38
N TYR A 130 -5.35 1.49 -22.10
CA TYR A 130 -3.97 1.57 -21.63
C TYR A 130 -3.85 2.50 -20.41
N LEU A 131 -4.52 3.64 -20.41
CA LEU A 131 -4.52 4.57 -19.26
C LEU A 131 -5.21 4.01 -18.02
N ILE A 132 -6.30 3.26 -18.20
CA ILE A 132 -7.09 2.73 -17.08
C ILE A 132 -6.49 1.44 -16.50
N SER A 133 -5.79 0.63 -17.31
CA SER A 133 -5.29 -0.69 -16.90
C SER A 133 -4.45 -0.65 -15.61
N PRO A 134 -3.46 0.26 -15.46
CA PRO A 134 -2.69 0.34 -14.23
C PRO A 134 -3.54 0.74 -13.02
N LEU A 135 -4.53 1.62 -13.20
CA LEU A 135 -5.41 2.08 -12.12
C LEU A 135 -6.25 0.95 -11.52
N VAL A 136 -6.59 -0.06 -12.31
CA VAL A 136 -7.33 -1.24 -11.84
C VAL A 136 -6.57 -1.96 -10.74
N LEU A 137 -5.26 -2.13 -10.94
CA LEU A 137 -4.37 -2.76 -9.96
C LEU A 137 -4.03 -1.80 -8.83
N LEU A 138 -3.70 -0.54 -9.17
CA LEU A 138 -3.16 0.42 -8.22
C LEU A 138 -4.20 0.92 -7.23
N ILE A 139 -5.46 1.15 -7.61
CA ILE A 139 -6.44 1.74 -6.68
C ILE A 139 -6.65 0.88 -5.42
N PRO A 140 -6.96 -0.43 -5.51
CA PRO A 140 -7.10 -1.27 -4.31
C PRO A 140 -5.83 -1.30 -3.46
N THR A 141 -4.66 -1.40 -4.10
CA THR A 141 -3.37 -1.42 -3.41
C THR A 141 -3.06 -0.11 -2.72
N MET A 142 -3.33 1.04 -3.35
CA MET A 142 -3.12 2.36 -2.75
C MET A 142 -4.08 2.61 -1.58
N ILE A 143 -5.32 2.09 -1.64
CA ILE A 143 -6.23 2.08 -0.49
C ILE A 143 -5.64 1.25 0.65
N ALA A 144 -5.18 0.02 0.36
CA ALA A 144 -4.57 -0.86 1.34
C ALA A 144 -3.33 -0.22 1.98
N TYR A 145 -2.40 0.31 1.18
CA TYR A 145 -1.21 1.01 1.68
C TYR A 145 -1.58 2.20 2.56
N THR A 146 -2.52 3.03 2.12
CA THR A 146 -2.92 4.22 2.89
C THR A 146 -3.54 3.83 4.23
N LEU A 147 -4.45 2.86 4.24
CA LEU A 147 -5.13 2.40 5.45
C LEU A 147 -4.20 1.62 6.38
N MET A 148 -3.42 0.69 5.85
CA MET A 148 -2.55 -0.16 6.65
C MET A 148 -1.40 0.67 7.22
N TRP A 149 -0.60 1.35 6.40
CA TRP A 149 0.61 2.01 6.89
C TRP A 149 0.29 3.26 7.73
N TYR A 150 -0.57 4.15 7.23
CA TYR A 150 -0.80 5.44 7.88
C TYR A 150 -2.05 5.47 8.76
N GLY A 151 -3.03 4.61 8.47
CA GLY A 151 -4.21 4.44 9.32
C GLY A 151 -3.99 3.50 10.50
N LEU A 152 -3.42 2.32 10.26
CA LEU A 152 -3.23 1.28 11.29
C LEU A 152 -1.84 1.36 11.95
N PHE A 153 -0.75 1.22 11.19
CA PHE A 153 0.61 1.12 11.75
C PHE A 153 1.03 2.43 12.44
N LEU A 154 1.00 3.55 11.72
CA LEU A 154 1.39 4.84 12.27
C LEU A 154 0.59 5.19 13.53
N GLN A 155 -0.74 5.11 13.46
CA GLN A 155 -1.59 5.46 14.61
C GLN A 155 -1.51 4.41 15.73
N GLY A 156 -1.33 3.13 15.39
CA GLY A 156 -1.14 2.05 16.34
C GLY A 156 0.16 2.23 17.13
N LEU A 157 1.25 2.57 16.45
CA LEU A 157 2.54 2.87 17.08
C LEU A 157 2.49 4.14 17.91
N ILE A 158 1.74 5.18 17.51
CA ILE A 158 1.52 6.36 18.36
C ILE A 158 0.81 5.95 19.66
N ARG A 159 -0.12 5.00 19.59
CA ARG A 159 -0.78 4.47 20.80
C ARG A 159 0.19 3.69 21.70
N VAL A 160 1.22 3.07 21.13
CA VAL A 160 2.27 2.35 21.86
C VAL A 160 3.30 3.31 22.47
N PHE A 161 3.89 4.18 21.65
CA PHE A 161 4.96 5.10 22.06
C PHE A 161 4.45 6.35 22.78
N GLY A 162 3.18 6.69 22.60
CA GLY A 162 2.50 7.83 23.22
C GLY A 162 2.30 9.01 22.27
N ASP A 163 1.27 9.81 22.54
CA ASP A 163 0.91 11.02 21.76
C ASP A 163 1.79 12.23 22.13
N THR A 164 3.10 12.02 22.22
CA THR A 164 4.11 13.06 22.43
C THR A 164 4.87 13.33 21.13
N ALA A 165 5.64 14.43 21.05
CA ALA A 165 6.45 14.72 19.88
C ALA A 165 7.45 13.58 19.57
N ILE A 166 8.17 13.10 20.60
CA ILE A 166 9.10 11.97 20.48
C ILE A 166 8.36 10.70 20.07
N GLY A 167 7.21 10.40 20.70
CA GLY A 167 6.41 9.22 20.37
C GLY A 167 5.93 9.22 18.92
N LYS A 168 5.53 10.38 18.39
CA LYS A 168 5.16 10.57 16.98
C LYS A 168 6.34 10.37 16.03
N ILE A 169 7.49 10.98 16.33
CA ILE A 169 8.70 10.83 15.52
C ILE A 169 9.09 9.35 15.45
N LEU A 170 9.16 8.66 16.59
CA LEU A 170 9.44 7.22 16.62
C LEU A 170 8.41 6.40 15.84
N SER A 171 7.13 6.77 15.93
CA SER A 171 6.07 6.07 15.20
C SER A 171 6.21 6.21 13.68
N VAL A 172 6.58 7.41 13.20
CA VAL A 172 6.88 7.66 11.78
C VAL A 172 8.08 6.82 11.38
N LEU A 173 9.21 6.95 12.07
CA LEU A 173 10.45 6.26 11.72
C LEU A 173 10.27 4.72 11.70
N VAL A 174 9.60 4.16 12.70
CA VAL A 174 9.36 2.70 12.76
C VAL A 174 8.37 2.26 11.70
N THR A 175 7.31 3.03 11.43
CA THR A 175 6.36 2.72 10.33
C THR A 175 7.09 2.72 8.99
N SER A 176 7.90 3.74 8.74
CA SER A 176 8.65 3.89 7.49
C SER A 176 9.71 2.80 7.32
N PHE A 177 10.41 2.44 8.40
CA PHE A 177 11.37 1.34 8.37
C PHE A 177 10.71 0.00 8.04
N VAL A 178 9.60 -0.32 8.73
CA VAL A 178 8.85 -1.57 8.52
C VAL A 178 8.21 -1.62 7.12
N TYR A 179 7.75 -0.50 6.61
CA TYR A 179 7.26 -0.39 5.23
C TYR A 179 8.38 -0.61 4.21
N SER A 180 9.56 -0.04 4.43
CA SER A 180 10.69 -0.17 3.51
C SER A 180 11.22 -1.60 3.44
N ILE A 181 11.27 -2.30 4.58
CA ILE A 181 11.68 -3.72 4.60
C ILE A 181 10.66 -4.61 3.90
N TYR A 182 9.39 -4.23 3.81
CA TYR A 182 8.42 -5.04 3.08
C TYR A 182 8.77 -5.15 1.58
N HIS A 183 9.45 -4.15 0.99
CA HIS A 183 9.87 -4.20 -0.42
C HIS A 183 10.89 -5.31 -0.72
N PHE A 184 11.46 -5.97 0.30
CA PHE A 184 12.20 -7.23 0.10
C PHE A 184 11.33 -8.35 -0.49
N ALA A 185 10.00 -8.22 -0.49
CA ALA A 185 9.12 -9.16 -1.19
C ALA A 185 9.28 -9.10 -2.71
N SER A 186 9.82 -8.02 -3.29
CA SER A 186 10.13 -7.87 -4.72
C SER A 186 11.48 -8.51 -5.07
N ILE A 187 11.63 -9.79 -4.72
CA ILE A 187 12.89 -10.55 -4.85
C ILE A 187 13.45 -10.60 -6.28
N ASN A 188 12.60 -10.41 -7.29
CA ASN A 188 12.94 -10.42 -8.70
C ASN A 188 13.60 -9.12 -9.18
N GLU A 189 13.44 -8.02 -8.43
CA GLU A 189 13.97 -6.70 -8.80
C GLU A 189 15.31 -6.39 -8.10
N ILE A 190 15.68 -7.19 -7.10
CA ILE A 190 16.90 -7.00 -6.32
C ILE A 190 18.07 -7.75 -6.99
N HIS A 191 18.73 -7.08 -7.93
CA HIS A 191 19.89 -7.64 -8.65
C HIS A 191 21.24 -7.35 -7.95
N SER A 192 21.27 -6.45 -6.97
CA SER A 192 22.47 -6.14 -6.19
C SER A 192 22.13 -5.57 -4.80
N PHE A 193 23.09 -5.64 -3.88
CA PHE A 193 22.97 -5.00 -2.56
C PHE A 193 22.83 -3.46 -2.65
N SER A 194 23.43 -2.85 -3.68
CA SER A 194 23.31 -1.40 -3.91
C SER A 194 21.88 -1.02 -4.29
N ALA A 195 21.32 -1.70 -5.30
CA ALA A 195 19.95 -1.48 -5.74
C ALA A 195 18.94 -1.72 -4.59
N MET A 196 19.18 -2.75 -3.78
CA MET A 196 18.40 -3.01 -2.57
C MET A 196 18.46 -1.84 -1.58
N THR A 197 19.64 -1.30 -1.33
CA THR A 197 19.83 -0.21 -0.37
C THR A 197 19.15 1.07 -0.86
N GLU A 198 19.23 1.34 -2.15
CA GLU A 198 18.58 2.48 -2.79
C GLU A 198 17.06 2.40 -2.68
N GLU A 199 16.46 1.28 -3.05
CA GLU A 199 15.01 1.03 -2.94
C GLU A 199 14.52 1.22 -1.49
N ILE A 200 15.26 0.69 -0.51
CA ILE A 200 14.94 0.86 0.91
C ILE A 200 14.99 2.34 1.32
N LEU A 201 16.03 3.07 0.93
CA LEU A 201 16.22 4.47 1.32
C LEU A 201 15.16 5.38 0.68
N ILE A 202 14.86 5.17 -0.60
CA ILE A 202 13.83 5.93 -1.33
C ILE A 202 12.46 5.67 -0.70
N THR A 203 12.10 4.39 -0.52
CA THR A 203 10.82 3.99 0.09
C THR A 203 10.70 4.51 1.53
N PHE A 204 11.79 4.47 2.29
CA PHE A 204 11.86 5.01 3.64
C PHE A 204 11.60 6.51 3.64
N GLY A 205 12.31 7.27 2.79
CA GLY A 205 12.17 8.71 2.66
C GLY A 205 10.74 9.12 2.29
N ILE A 206 10.18 8.49 1.26
CA ILE A 206 8.79 8.70 0.82
C ILE A 206 7.82 8.48 1.98
N SER A 207 7.99 7.38 2.72
CA SER A 207 7.13 7.04 3.84
C SER A 207 7.25 8.00 5.02
N VAL A 208 8.46 8.51 5.31
CA VAL A 208 8.66 9.51 6.36
C VAL A 208 7.90 10.79 6.02
N VAL A 209 7.99 11.26 4.76
CA VAL A 209 7.29 12.46 4.32
C VAL A 209 5.77 12.27 4.38
N ILE A 210 5.26 11.13 3.90
CA ILE A 210 3.83 10.81 3.99
C ILE A 210 3.37 10.74 5.46
N GLY A 211 4.12 10.03 6.30
CA GLY A 211 3.80 9.87 7.72
C GLY A 211 3.74 11.22 8.43
N ALA A 212 4.73 12.09 8.21
CA ALA A 212 4.74 13.45 8.73
C ALA A 212 3.52 14.25 8.25
N TYR A 213 3.21 14.19 6.95
CA TYR A 213 2.04 14.86 6.37
C TYR A 213 0.73 14.42 7.03
N VAL A 214 0.53 13.11 7.22
CA VAL A 214 -0.67 12.55 7.88
C VAL A 214 -0.79 13.05 9.31
N LEU A 215 0.30 13.19 10.05
CA LEU A 215 0.24 13.70 11.44
C LEU A 215 -0.08 15.19 11.51
N ILE A 216 0.48 15.99 10.61
CA ILE A 216 0.28 17.45 10.59
C ILE A 216 -1.14 17.79 10.12
N PHE A 217 -1.56 17.21 8.99
CA PHE A 217 -2.78 17.62 8.30
C PHE A 217 -3.96 16.65 8.47
N LYS A 218 -3.75 15.46 9.06
CA LYS A 218 -4.79 14.47 9.37
C LYS A 218 -5.64 14.11 8.15
N SER A 219 -4.99 13.94 7.00
CA SER A 219 -5.65 13.68 5.73
C SER A 219 -5.09 12.46 5.03
N LEU A 220 -5.78 11.33 5.19
CA LEU A 220 -5.48 10.14 4.41
C LEU A 220 -5.85 10.29 2.93
N ILE A 221 -6.82 11.14 2.57
CA ILE A 221 -7.23 11.28 1.16
C ILE A 221 -6.13 11.93 0.30
N ILE A 222 -5.44 12.96 0.80
CA ILE A 222 -4.34 13.59 0.07
C ILE A 222 -3.16 12.64 -0.02
N THR A 223 -2.86 11.90 1.05
CA THR A 223 -1.87 10.82 1.02
C THR A 223 -2.19 9.78 -0.03
N PHE A 224 -3.44 9.31 -0.10
CA PHE A 224 -3.88 8.36 -1.12
C PHE A 224 -3.68 8.93 -2.54
N ILE A 225 -4.12 10.16 -2.79
CA ILE A 225 -4.03 10.81 -4.11
C ILE A 225 -2.57 10.98 -4.54
N ALA A 226 -1.71 11.51 -3.65
CA ALA A 226 -0.31 11.73 -3.95
C ALA A 226 0.43 10.39 -4.19
N ASN A 227 0.17 9.39 -3.36
CA ASN A 227 0.78 8.07 -3.52
C ASN A 227 0.30 7.37 -4.79
N LEU A 228 -0.99 7.48 -5.11
CA LEU A 228 -1.55 6.97 -6.36
C LEU A 228 -0.92 7.66 -7.58
N ALA A 229 -0.74 8.98 -7.55
CA ALA A 229 -0.11 9.71 -8.65
C ALA A 229 1.34 9.28 -8.87
N LEU A 230 2.13 9.16 -7.80
CA LEU A 230 3.50 8.66 -7.87
C LEU A 230 3.56 7.26 -8.48
N ASN A 231 2.78 6.32 -7.93
CA ASN A 231 2.78 4.93 -8.39
C ASN A 231 2.21 4.79 -9.80
N PHE A 232 1.19 5.60 -10.15
CA PHE A 232 0.67 5.62 -11.51
C PHE A 232 1.75 6.04 -12.50
N LEU A 233 2.52 7.09 -12.21
CA LEU A 233 3.61 7.50 -13.10
C LEU A 233 4.68 6.40 -13.24
N ILE A 234 5.09 5.78 -12.13
CA ILE A 234 6.12 4.74 -12.13
C ILE A 234 5.67 3.48 -12.89
N PHE A 235 4.43 3.03 -12.68
CA PHE A 235 3.96 1.73 -13.19
C PHE A 235 3.18 1.80 -14.50
N SER A 236 2.74 2.98 -14.94
CA SER A 236 2.06 3.11 -16.24
C SER A 236 2.91 2.71 -17.45
N PRO A 237 4.23 2.91 -17.46
CA PRO A 237 5.09 2.37 -18.51
C PRO A 237 5.22 0.84 -18.54
N VAL A 238 4.94 0.17 -17.42
CA VAL A 238 5.30 -1.24 -17.23
C VAL A 238 4.24 -2.14 -17.87
N GLU A 239 4.60 -2.85 -18.94
CA GLU A 239 3.68 -3.69 -19.73
C GLU A 239 2.89 -4.70 -18.89
N THR A 240 3.48 -5.25 -17.83
CA THR A 240 2.81 -6.22 -16.94
C THR A 240 1.65 -5.63 -16.14
N PHE A 241 1.57 -4.31 -16.02
CA PHE A 241 0.41 -3.59 -15.44
C PHE A 241 -0.73 -3.39 -16.46
N HIS A 242 -0.49 -3.67 -17.74
CA HIS A 242 -1.47 -3.60 -18.81
C HIS A 242 -2.10 -4.96 -19.06
N THR A 243 -3.12 -5.27 -18.27
CA THR A 243 -3.87 -6.52 -18.39
C THR A 243 -5.17 -6.35 -19.19
N SER A 244 -5.75 -7.45 -19.65
CA SER A 244 -7.01 -7.43 -20.38
C SER A 244 -8.21 -7.08 -19.46
N PRO A 245 -9.31 -6.53 -20.00
CA PRO A 245 -10.51 -6.23 -19.23
C PRO A 245 -11.10 -7.43 -18.46
N GLN A 246 -10.93 -8.66 -18.97
CA GLN A 246 -11.37 -9.86 -18.24
C GLN A 246 -10.58 -10.06 -16.94
N ASN A 247 -9.27 -9.80 -16.96
CA ASN A 247 -8.42 -9.86 -15.77
C ASN A 247 -8.77 -8.77 -14.76
N TRP A 248 -9.26 -7.61 -15.22
CA TRP A 248 -9.75 -6.55 -14.34
C TRP A 248 -10.96 -7.00 -13.53
N ILE A 249 -11.96 -7.59 -14.20
CA ILE A 249 -13.18 -8.08 -13.55
C ILE A 249 -12.84 -9.18 -12.54
N TYR A 250 -11.94 -10.10 -12.91
CA TYR A 250 -11.47 -11.14 -12.01
C TYR A 250 -10.82 -10.54 -10.75
N SER A 251 -9.88 -9.61 -10.95
CA SER A 251 -9.15 -8.92 -9.86
C SER A 251 -10.09 -8.19 -8.91
N TYR A 252 -11.06 -7.42 -9.45
CA TYR A 252 -12.05 -6.74 -8.64
C TYR A 252 -12.99 -7.71 -7.91
N THR A 253 -13.38 -8.81 -8.55
CA THR A 253 -14.24 -9.81 -7.89
C THR A 253 -13.53 -10.42 -6.69
N VAL A 254 -12.26 -10.79 -6.86
CA VAL A 254 -11.42 -11.34 -5.79
C VAL A 254 -11.21 -10.32 -4.67
N ALA A 255 -11.04 -9.03 -4.99
CA ALA A 255 -10.84 -7.99 -3.98
C ALA A 255 -12.15 -7.61 -3.27
N LEU A 256 -13.26 -7.47 -4.00
CA LEU A 256 -14.54 -6.98 -3.46
C LEU A 256 -15.27 -8.05 -2.68
N LEU A 257 -15.24 -9.31 -3.10
CA LEU A 257 -16.02 -10.38 -2.45
C LEU A 257 -15.65 -10.57 -0.97
N PRO A 258 -14.37 -10.62 -0.56
CA PRO A 258 -13.97 -10.62 0.85
C PRO A 258 -14.42 -9.37 1.60
N LEU A 259 -14.39 -8.19 0.97
CA LEU A 259 -14.80 -6.93 1.60
C LEU A 259 -16.32 -6.88 1.81
N ILE A 260 -17.09 -7.42 0.87
CA ILE A 260 -18.53 -7.58 0.97
C ILE A 260 -18.87 -8.54 2.12
N ILE A 261 -18.23 -9.71 2.16
CA ILE A 261 -18.37 -10.69 3.25
C ILE A 261 -18.02 -10.04 4.59
N TYR A 262 -16.91 -9.31 4.67
CA TYR A 262 -16.52 -8.59 5.87
C TYR A 262 -17.57 -7.57 6.31
N ASN A 263 -18.16 -6.82 5.37
CA ASN A 263 -19.20 -5.85 5.68
C ASN A 263 -20.50 -6.51 6.17
N PHE A 264 -20.86 -7.68 5.63
CA PHE A 264 -22.04 -8.44 6.06
C PHE A 264 -21.86 -9.15 7.41
N THR A 265 -20.68 -9.73 7.65
CA THR A 265 -20.37 -10.48 8.88
C THR A 265 -20.06 -9.58 10.06
N ARG A 266 -19.72 -8.32 9.81
CA ARG A 266 -19.52 -7.32 10.86
C ARG A 266 -20.87 -6.98 11.51
N LYS A 267 -21.11 -7.52 12.70
CA LYS A 267 -22.20 -7.06 13.58
C LYS A 267 -22.17 -5.54 13.70
N LYS A 268 -23.32 -4.89 13.52
CA LYS A 268 -23.46 -3.45 13.78
C LYS A 268 -23.09 -3.20 15.25
N PRO A 269 -22.18 -2.26 15.56
CA PRO A 269 -21.92 -1.91 16.94
C PRO A 269 -23.23 -1.39 17.55
N GLY A 270 -23.80 -2.16 18.49
CA GLY A 270 -25.11 -1.90 19.10
C GLY A 270 -26.13 -3.05 19.05
N THR A 271 -25.83 -4.19 18.42
CA THR A 271 -26.65 -5.41 18.53
C THR A 271 -25.95 -6.45 19.39
N ASP A 272 -25.82 -6.12 20.67
CA ASP A 272 -25.69 -7.11 21.73
C ASP A 272 -27.08 -7.23 22.37
N ILE A 273 -27.77 -8.32 22.07
CA ILE A 273 -28.72 -8.96 22.99
C ILE A 273 -28.02 -10.25 23.41
#